data_AF-A0A7V4T656-F1
#
_entry.id   AF-A0A7V4T656-F1
#
_cell.length_a   1.000
_cell.length_b   1.000
_cell.length_c   1.000
_cell.angle_alpha   90.00
_cell.angle_beta   90.00
_cell.angle_gamma   90.00
#
_symmetry.space_group_name_H-M   'P 1'
#
loop_
_entity.id
_entity.type
_entity.pdbx_description
1 polymer ?
#
loop_
_entity_poly.entity_id
_entity_poly.type
_entity_poly.pdbx_seq_one_letter_code
_entity_poly.pdbx_strand_id
1 'polypeptide(L)' 'MSPDAKVVVLKQAEERVAEFHRYAAKLKAKGRIVAPGDRLIAYLVDKTIPDGPVLVTESTEFVFAN' A
#
# COMPACT_ATOMS: atom_id res chain seq x y z
N MET A 1 -2.98 -7.00 -17.96
CA MET A 1 -2.71 -5.69 -17.33
C MET A 1 -3.43 -5.66 -16.01
N SER A 2 -2.77 -5.24 -14.92
CA SER A 2 -3.45 -5.03 -13.64
C SER A 2 -4.28 -3.74 -13.70
N PRO A 3 -5.46 -3.70 -13.07
CA PRO A 3 -6.26 -2.47 -12.99
C PRO A 3 -5.58 -1.44 -12.09
N ASP A 4 -5.93 -0.16 -12.29
CA ASP A 4 -5.45 0.91 -11.42
C ASP A 4 -6.05 0.79 -10.02
N ALA A 5 -5.22 1.01 -9.01
CA ALA A 5 -5.59 0.99 -7.62
C ALA A 5 -6.41 2.24 -7.28
N LYS A 6 -7.63 2.03 -6.79
CA LYS A 6 -8.45 3.08 -6.18
C LYS A 6 -8.03 3.30 -4.73
N VAL A 7 -7.93 2.19 -3.98
CA VAL A 7 -7.55 2.20 -2.57
C VAL A 7 -6.53 1.09 -2.30
N VAL A 8 -5.51 1.40 -1.51
CA VAL A 8 -4.61 0.42 -0.90
C VAL A 8 -4.69 0.55 0.60
N VAL A 9 -5.05 -0.53 1.28
CA VAL A 9 -5.09 -0.60 2.74
C VAL A 9 -3.78 -1.20 3.24
N LEU A 10 -3.09 -0.44 4.10
CA LEU A 10 -1.82 -0.81 4.70
C LEU A 10 -1.98 -1.05 6.19
N LYS A 11 -1.47 -2.17 6.69
CA LYS A 11 -1.36 -2.50 8.12
C LYS A 11 0.08 -2.46 8.59
N GLN A 12 0.30 -2.06 9.83
CA GLN A 12 1.64 -2.09 10.41
C GLN A 12 2.14 -3.54 10.48
N ALA A 13 3.39 -3.74 10.09
CA ALA A 13 4.07 -5.05 10.16
C ALA A 13 5.05 -5.13 11.34
N GLU A 14 5.26 -4.03 12.04
CA GLU A 14 6.22 -3.86 13.14
C GLU A 14 5.56 -3.07 14.28
N GLU A 15 5.96 -3.31 15.53
CA GLU A 15 5.35 -2.66 16.71
C GLU A 15 5.65 -1.15 16.81
N ARG A 16 6.72 -0.67 16.17
CA ARG A 16 7.17 0.72 16.25
C ARG A 16 7.30 1.32 14.87
N VAL A 17 6.23 1.98 14.41
CA VAL A 17 6.24 2.67 13.12
C VAL A 17 6.22 4.18 13.32
N ALA A 18 7.35 4.82 13.04
CA ALA A 18 7.41 6.29 12.96
C ALA A 18 6.61 6.84 11.77
N GLU A 19 6.15 8.08 11.87
CA GLU A 19 5.27 8.71 10.87
C GLU A 19 5.89 8.75 9.46
N PHE A 20 7.20 8.99 9.35
CA PHE A 20 7.90 9.04 8.07
C PHE A 20 7.79 7.73 7.26
N HIS A 21 7.58 6.58 7.94
CA HIS A 21 7.38 5.31 7.25
C HIS A 21 6.09 5.28 6.42
N ARG A 22 5.05 6.05 6.80
CA ARG A 22 3.83 6.19 5.98
C ARG A 22 4.17 6.80 4.63
N TYR A 23 4.96 7.88 4.65
CA TYR A 23 5.41 8.54 3.43
C TYR A 23 6.31 7.63 2.58
N ALA A 24 7.27 6.94 3.21
CA ALA A 24 8.15 6.00 2.53
C ALA A 24 7.40 4.82 1.89
N ALA A 25 6.36 4.28 2.56
CA ALA A 25 5.52 3.21 2.04
C ALA A 25 4.75 3.65 0.78
N LYS A 26 4.15 4.86 0.79
CA LYS A 26 3.48 5.44 -0.39
C LYS A 26 4.45 5.58 -1.56
N LEU A 27 5.62 6.16 -1.33
CA LEU A 27 6.65 6.33 -2.36
C LEU A 27 7.13 4.98 -2.92
N LYS A 28 7.32 3.97 -2.07
CA LYS A 28 7.73 2.63 -2.50
C LYS A 28 6.66 1.95 -3.36
N ALA A 29 5.38 2.18 -3.09
CA ALA A 29 4.27 1.56 -3.80
C ALA A 29 4.00 2.21 -5.17
N LYS A 30 4.19 3.53 -5.26
CA LYS A 30 3.83 4.34 -6.41
C LYS A 30 4.47 3.88 -7.72
N GLY A 31 3.64 3.77 -8.78
CA GLY A 31 4.06 3.29 -10.10
C GLY A 31 4.33 1.78 -10.16
N ARG A 32 4.00 1.03 -9.12
CA ARG A 32 4.21 -0.43 -9.05
C ARG A 32 2.89 -1.16 -8.91
N ILE A 33 2.90 -2.41 -9.33
CA ILE A 33 1.82 -3.34 -9.02
C ILE A 33 2.05 -3.87 -7.61
N VAL A 34 1.02 -3.78 -6.77
CA VAL A 34 1.01 -4.32 -5.40
C VAL A 34 -0.19 -5.24 -5.22
N ALA A 35 -0.04 -6.24 -4.36
CA ALA A 35 -1.07 -7.21 -4.03
C ALA A 35 -1.17 -7.42 -2.51
N PRO A 36 -2.31 -7.92 -2.00
CA PRO A 36 -2.43 -8.35 -0.61
C PRO A 36 -1.28 -9.30 -0.20
N GLY A 37 -0.64 -9.01 0.94
CA GLY A 37 0.54 -9.71 1.45
C GLY A 37 1.88 -9.05 1.14
N ASP A 38 1.95 -8.11 0.19
CA ASP A 38 3.20 -7.42 -0.13
C ASP A 38 3.70 -6.55 1.02
N ARG A 39 5.03 -6.50 1.22
CA ARG A 39 5.66 -5.68 2.26
C ARG A 39 6.25 -4.37 1.71
N LEU A 40 5.72 -3.27 2.24
CA LEU A 40 6.10 -1.91 1.93
C LEU A 40 6.73 -1.22 3.15
N ILE A 41 8.05 -1.33 3.25
CA ILE A 41 8.83 -0.82 4.41
C ILE A 41 8.32 -1.51 5.68
N ALA A 42 7.69 -0.77 6.59
CA ALA A 42 7.14 -1.24 7.86
C ALA A 42 5.63 -1.60 7.77
N TYR A 43 5.07 -1.66 6.57
CA TYR A 43 3.66 -1.96 6.34
C TYR A 43 3.47 -3.20 5.45
N LEU A 44 2.36 -3.90 5.64
CA LEU A 44 1.84 -4.94 4.75
C LEU A 44 0.63 -4.40 3.99
N VAL A 45 0.52 -4.74 2.72
CA VAL A 45 -0.71 -4.56 1.96
C VAL A 45 -1.73 -5.56 2.48
N ASP A 46 -2.73 -5.06 3.20
CA ASP A 46 -3.81 -5.89 3.73
C ASP A 46 -4.83 -6.18 2.64
N LYS A 47 -5.26 -5.13 1.93
CA LYS A 47 -6.29 -5.18 0.90
C LYS A 47 -6.06 -4.14 -0.17
N THR A 48 -6.62 -4.38 -1.34
CA THR A 48 -6.58 -3.50 -2.50
C THR A 48 -8.00 -3.34 -3.03
N ILE A 49 -8.30 -2.20 -3.64
CA ILE A 49 -9.56 -1.96 -4.35
C ILE A 49 -9.22 -1.51 -5.76
N PRO A 50 -9.59 -2.25 -6.82
CA PRO A 50 -10.26 -3.57 -6.78
C PRO A 50 -9.40 -4.66 -6.14
N ASP A 51 -10.03 -5.77 -5.72
CA ASP A 51 -9.31 -6.88 -5.08
C ASP A 51 -8.27 -7.50 -6.01
N GLY A 52 -7.12 -7.87 -5.44
CA GLY A 52 -6.01 -8.51 -6.14
C GLY A 52 -4.88 -7.56 -6.53
N PRO A 53 -4.01 -7.95 -7.46
CA PRO A 53 -2.87 -7.13 -7.89
C PRO A 53 -3.32 -5.88 -8.64
N VAL A 54 -2.97 -4.69 -8.13
CA VAL A 54 -3.36 -3.38 -8.67
C VAL A 54 -2.16 -2.48 -8.94
N LEU A 55 -2.22 -1.67 -10.00
CA LEU A 55 -1.21 -0.66 -10.29
C LEU A 55 -1.46 0.58 -9.43
N VAL A 56 -0.50 0.96 -8.60
CA VAL A 56 -0.58 2.17 -7.78
C VAL A 56 -0.23 3.38 -8.62
N THR A 57 -1.11 4.37 -8.65
CA THR A 57 -0.97 5.60 -9.42
C THR A 57 -0.99 6.83 -8.49
N GLU A 58 -0.92 8.03 -9.08
CA GLU A 58 -1.07 9.29 -8.36
C GLU A 58 -2.43 9.45 -7.66
N SER A 59 -3.49 8.86 -8.23
CA SER A 59 -4.86 8.97 -7.73
C SER A 59 -5.22 7.92 -6.69
N THR A 60 -4.31 6.98 -6.40
CA THR A 60 -4.55 5.93 -5.42
C THR A 60 -4.63 6.50 -4.00
N GLU A 61 -5.74 6.22 -3.33
CA GLU A 61 -5.92 6.52 -1.91
C GLU A 61 -5.21 5.48 -1.04
N PHE A 62 -4.53 5.93 0.00
CA PHE A 62 -3.87 5.05 0.97
C PHE A 62 -4.53 5.17 2.33
N VAL A 63 -5.03 4.04 2.82
CA VAL A 63 -5.60 3.92 4.17
C VAL A 63 -4.62 3.17 5.05
N PHE A 64 -4.24 3.77 6.19
CA PHE A 64 -3.38 3.12 7.18
C PHE A 64 -4.25 2.60 8.31
N ALA A 65 -4.49 1.30 8.32
CA ALA A 65 -5.14 0.61 9.43
C ALA A 65 -4.12 0.36 10.55
N ASN A 66 -4.54 0.63 11.78
CA ASN A 66 -3.79 0.24 12.97
C ASN A 66 -3.94 -1.25 13.23
#